data_AF-A0A957B6Z3-F1
#
_entry.id   AF-A0A957B6Z3-F1
#
_cell.length_a   1.000
_cell.length_b   1.000
_cell.length_c   1.000
_cell.angle_alpha   90.00
_cell.angle_beta   90.00
_cell.angle_gamma   90.00
#
_symmetry.space_group_name_H-M   'P 1'
#
loop_
_entity.id
_entity.type
_entity.pdbx_description
1 polymer ?
#
loop_
_entity_poly.entity_id
_entity_poly.type
_entity_poly.pdbx_seq_one_letter_code
_entity_poly.pdbx_strand_id
1 'polypeptide(L)'
;MDLILDWIAREGYIFVSWWLMIAIAGWTVMPLAWRLLGGLPDRGYTLAKPLGLLLIGFVYWLLVSLGLLGNTTGGILVAWLIVLAVAFITLNRLRG
;
A
#
# COMPACT_ATOMS: atom_id res chain seq x y z
N MET A 1 -9.56 -34.58 14.96
CA MET A 1 -9.66 -33.15 14.61
C MET A 1 -8.39 -32.84 13.84
N ASP A 2 -8.49 -32.51 12.56
CA ASP A 2 -7.31 -32.32 11.71
C ASP A 2 -6.62 -31.01 12.08
N LEU A 3 -5.39 -31.11 12.57
CA LEU A 3 -4.53 -29.99 12.99
C LEU A 3 -4.53 -28.82 11.99
N ILE A 4 -4.58 -29.13 10.70
CA ILE A 4 -4.59 -28.16 9.60
C ILE A 4 -5.90 -27.35 9.56
N LEU A 5 -7.06 -28.00 9.71
CA LEU A 5 -8.35 -27.32 9.65
C LEU A 5 -8.56 -26.41 10.86
N ASP A 6 -8.12 -26.85 12.04
CA ASP A 6 -8.19 -26.05 13.25
C ASP A 6 -7.29 -24.81 13.18
N TRP A 7 -6.12 -24.95 12.55
CA TRP A 7 -5.21 -23.84 12.31
C TRP A 7 -5.80 -22.83 11.32
N ILE A 8 -6.33 -23.28 10.18
CA ILE A 8 -6.99 -22.40 9.19
C ILE A 8 -8.16 -21.65 9.82
N ALA A 9 -8.99 -22.34 10.62
CA ALA A 9 -10.14 -21.72 11.27
C ALA A 9 -9.75 -20.65 12.29
N ARG A 10 -8.60 -20.80 12.97
CA ARG A 10 -8.12 -19.83 13.97
C ARG A 10 -7.32 -18.68 13.36
N GLU A 11 -6.48 -18.94 12.35
CA GLU A 11 -5.44 -18.00 11.90
C GLU A 11 -5.53 -17.65 10.41
N GLY A 12 -6.40 -18.32 9.64
CA GLY A 12 -6.52 -18.09 8.19
C GLY A 12 -6.86 -16.64 7.82
N TYR A 13 -7.52 -15.90 8.73
CA TYR A 13 -7.83 -14.48 8.54
C TYR A 13 -6.58 -13.61 8.45
N ILE A 14 -5.44 -14.02 9.03
CA ILE A 14 -4.18 -13.27 9.00
C ILE A 14 -3.65 -13.18 7.57
N PHE A 15 -3.70 -14.29 6.82
CA PHE A 15 -3.24 -14.31 5.43
C PHE A 15 -4.12 -13.44 4.53
N VAL A 16 -5.44 -13.56 4.69
CA VAL A 16 -6.40 -12.79 3.88
C VAL A 16 -6.29 -11.31 4.18
N SER A 17 -6.21 -10.93 5.47
CA SER A 17 -6.05 -9.53 5.87
C SER A 17 -4.74 -8.93 5.37
N TRP A 18 -3.62 -9.64 5.51
CA TRP A 18 -2.33 -9.18 5.02
C TRP A 18 -2.31 -9.03 3.49
N TRP A 19 -2.84 -10.02 2.76
CA TRP A 19 -2.97 -9.95 1.31
C TRP A 19 -3.84 -8.77 0.87
N LEU A 20 -4.96 -8.53 1.57
CA LEU A 20 -5.85 -7.41 1.29
C LEU A 20 -5.17 -6.07 1.56
N MET A 21 -4.40 -5.93 2.64
CA MET A 21 -3.63 -4.71 2.94
C MET A 21 -2.63 -4.40 1.82
N ILE A 22 -1.92 -5.41 1.31
CA ILE A 22 -0.99 -5.23 0.17
C ILE A 22 -1.74 -4.87 -1.11
N ALA A 23 -2.89 -5.49 -1.35
CA ALA A 23 -3.71 -5.17 -2.51
C ALA A 23 -4.19 -3.70 -2.45
N ILE A 24 -4.66 -3.24 -1.28
CA ILE A 24 -5.07 -1.85 -1.05
C ILE A 24 -3.88 -0.91 -1.24
N ALA A 25 -2.72 -1.23 -0.66
CA ALA A 25 -1.49 -0.44 -0.83
C ALA A 25 -1.10 -0.32 -2.31
N GLY A 26 -1.13 -1.42 -3.05
CA GLY A 26 -0.81 -1.41 -4.48
C GLY A 26 -1.83 -0.63 -5.30
N TRP A 27 -3.12 -0.78 -5.01
CA TRP A 27 -4.17 -0.05 -5.69
C TRP A 27 -4.08 1.47 -5.45
N THR A 28 -3.72 1.86 -4.23
CA THR A 28 -3.50 3.27 -3.83
C THR A 28 -2.49 3.96 -4.74
N VAL A 29 -1.38 3.29 -5.06
CA VAL A 29 -0.29 3.89 -5.85
C VAL A 29 -0.40 3.62 -7.35
N MET A 30 -1.45 2.94 -7.80
CA MET A 30 -1.61 2.56 -9.21
C MET A 30 -1.55 3.76 -10.19
N PRO A 31 -2.11 4.95 -9.89
CA PRO A 31 -1.93 6.14 -10.72
C PRO A 31 -0.46 6.61 -10.81
N LEU A 32 0.30 6.46 -9.72
CA LEU A 32 1.74 6.76 -9.72
C LEU A 32 2.49 5.71 -10.53
N ALA A 33 2.16 4.43 -10.37
CA ALA A 33 2.77 3.34 -11.12
C ALA A 33 2.57 3.57 -12.63
N TRP A 34 1.36 3.87 -13.09
CA TRP A 34 1.12 4.19 -14.50
C TRP A 34 1.91 5.40 -15.01
N ARG A 35 2.13 6.41 -14.17
CA ARG A 35 2.88 7.61 -14.57
C ARG A 35 4.39 7.39 -14.58
N LEU A 36 4.93 6.69 -13.58
CA LEU A 36 6.37 6.49 -13.40
C LEU A 36 6.89 5.28 -14.20
N LEU A 37 6.05 4.25 -14.32
CA LEU A 37 6.36 2.95 -14.92
C LEU A 37 5.52 2.68 -16.18
N GLY A 38 4.87 3.70 -16.73
CA GLY A 38 4.02 3.58 -17.92
C GLY A 38 4.75 3.11 -19.19
N GLY A 39 6.08 3.22 -19.22
CA GLY A 39 6.92 2.71 -20.30
C GLY A 39 7.11 1.18 -20.29
N LEU A 40 6.70 0.48 -19.23
CA LEU A 40 6.75 -0.98 -19.17
C LEU A 40 5.56 -1.62 -19.91
N PRO A 41 5.70 -2.85 -20.44
CA PRO A 41 4.62 -3.55 -21.15
C PRO A 41 3.33 -3.70 -20.33
N ASP A 42 3.46 -3.84 -19.01
CA ASP A 42 2.35 -3.99 -18.06
C ASP A 42 1.92 -2.65 -17.41
N ARG A 43 2.51 -1.54 -17.85
CA ARG A 43 2.34 -0.17 -17.29
C ARG A 43 2.64 -0.09 -15.78
N GLY A 44 3.45 -1.00 -15.25
CA GLY A 44 3.80 -1.02 -13.82
C GLY A 44 2.77 -1.69 -12.91
N TYR A 45 1.80 -2.43 -13.46
CA TYR A 45 0.81 -3.17 -12.65
C TYR A 45 1.45 -4.19 -11.71
N THR A 46 2.45 -4.94 -12.19
CA THR A 46 3.14 -5.97 -11.40
C THR A 46 3.90 -5.36 -10.21
N LEU A 47 4.43 -4.15 -10.42
CA LEU A 47 5.19 -3.41 -9.41
C LEU A 47 4.32 -2.55 -8.49
N ALA A 48 3.02 -2.43 -8.74
CA ALA A 48 2.14 -1.57 -7.94
C ALA A 48 2.10 -1.99 -6.47
N LYS A 49 1.98 -3.31 -6.18
CA LYS A 49 1.96 -3.85 -4.81
C LYS A 49 3.24 -3.54 -4.02
N PRO A 50 4.45 -3.90 -4.49
CA PRO A 50 5.68 -3.55 -3.78
C PRO A 50 5.91 -2.03 -3.73
N LEU A 51 5.53 -1.27 -4.77
CA LEU A 51 5.62 0.19 -4.77
C LEU A 51 4.72 0.80 -3.69
N GLY A 52 3.52 0.25 -3.48
CA GLY A 52 2.57 0.70 -2.46
C GLY A 52 3.13 0.51 -1.06
N LEU A 53 3.65 -0.68 -0.78
CA LEU A 53 4.36 -0.97 0.47
C LEU A 53 5.55 -0.04 0.69
N LEU A 54 6.36 0.15 -0.35
CA LEU A 54 7.55 1.01 -0.29
C LEU A 54 7.17 2.45 0.02
N LEU A 55 6.25 3.06 -0.74
CA LEU A 55 5.91 4.47 -0.59
C LEU A 55 5.22 4.76 0.74
N ILE A 56 4.24 3.94 1.14
CA ILE A 56 3.53 4.12 2.41
C ILE A 56 4.49 3.93 3.58
N GLY A 57 5.29 2.86 3.56
CA GLY A 57 6.28 2.58 4.60
C GLY A 57 7.36 3.67 4.66
N PHE A 58 7.87 4.12 3.51
CA PHE A 58 8.87 5.18 3.44
C PHE A 58 8.35 6.50 4.01
N VAL A 59 7.17 6.96 3.58
CA VAL A 59 6.55 8.19 4.12
C VAL A 59 6.32 8.06 5.62
N TYR A 60 5.81 6.91 6.07
CA TYR A 60 5.61 6.65 7.49
C TYR A 60 6.91 6.76 8.29
N TRP A 61 7.94 6.00 7.92
CA TRP A 61 9.21 6.00 8.63
C TRP A 61 9.90 7.35 8.57
N LEU A 62 9.83 8.05 7.43
CA LEU A 62 10.37 9.40 7.31
C LEU A 62 9.72 10.36 8.31
N LEU A 63 8.38 10.40 8.37
CA LEU A 63 7.66 11.28 9.28
C LEU A 63 7.85 10.91 10.75
N VAL A 64 7.94 9.61 11.06
CA VAL A 64 8.26 9.14 12.42
C VAL A 64 9.69 9.54 12.81
N SER A 65 10.67 9.37 11.94
CA SER A 65 12.05 9.78 12.18
C SER A 65 12.21 11.29 12.35
N LEU A 66 11.38 12.08 11.67
CA LEU A 66 11.33 13.54 11.83
C LEU A 66 10.58 13.98 13.10
N GLY A 67 9.99 13.05 13.85
CA GLY A 67 9.18 13.35 15.05
C GLY A 67 7.81 13.94 14.74
N LEU A 68 7.37 13.93 13.47
CA LEU A 68 6.08 14.47 13.03
C LEU A 68 4.92 13.50 13.29
N LEU A 69 5.21 12.19 13.34
CA LEU A 69 4.25 11.15 13.66
C LEU A 69 4.79 10.24 14.77
N GLY A 70 3.88 9.71 15.59
CA GLY A 70 4.21 8.63 16.51
C GLY A 70 4.26 7.28 15.80
N ASN A 71 5.05 6.34 16.34
CA ASN A 71 5.05 4.94 15.91
C ASN A 71 3.78 4.22 16.38
N THR A 72 2.65 4.58 15.76
CA THR A 72 1.31 4.05 16.09
C THR A 72 0.56 3.68 14.82
N THR A 73 -0.54 2.94 14.98
CA THR A 73 -1.47 2.62 13.90
C THR A 73 -2.04 3.89 13.24
N GLY A 74 -2.27 4.95 14.01
CA GLY A 74 -2.70 6.24 13.47
C GLY A 74 -1.65 6.86 12.54
N GLY A 75 -0.36 6.74 12.89
CA GLY A 75 0.72 7.28 12.07
C GLY A 75 0.80 6.62 10.68
N ILE A 76 0.66 5.29 10.60
CA ILE A 76 0.70 4.61 9.30
C ILE A 76 -0.54 4.92 8.45
N LEU A 77 -1.71 5.12 9.08
CA LEU A 77 -2.91 5.58 8.38
C LEU A 77 -2.72 6.98 7.79
N VAL A 78 -2.12 7.91 8.53
CA VAL A 78 -1.81 9.25 8.02
C VAL A 78 -0.84 9.18 6.84
N ALA A 79 0.21 8.37 6.93
CA ALA A 79 1.14 8.16 5.83
C ALA A 79 0.45 7.59 4.58
N TRP A 80 -0.43 6.61 4.75
CA TRP A 80 -1.23 6.06 3.66
C TRP A 80 -2.13 7.13 3.01
N LEU A 81 -2.81 7.96 3.79
CA LEU A 81 -3.64 9.06 3.29
C LEU A 81 -2.83 10.10 2.50
N ILE A 82 -1.61 10.41 2.93
CA ILE A 82 -0.70 11.31 2.19
C ILE A 82 -0.38 10.70 0.81
N VAL A 83 -0.01 9.43 0.76
CA VAL A 83 0.29 8.73 -0.51
C VAL A 83 -0.95 8.68 -1.40
N LEU A 84 -2.12 8.38 -0.83
CA LEU A 84 -3.40 8.37 -1.54
C LEU A 84 -3.74 9.76 -2.13
N ALA A 85 -3.52 10.83 -1.38
CA ALA A 85 -3.75 12.20 -1.87
C ALA A 85 -2.84 12.53 -3.06
N VAL A 86 -1.55 12.20 -2.99
CA VAL A 86 -0.60 12.36 -4.10
C VAL A 86 -1.03 11.54 -5.32
N ALA A 87 -1.52 10.32 -5.10
CA ALA A 87 -2.04 9.47 -6.16
C ALA A 87 -3.28 10.03 -6.83
N PHE A 88 -4.23 10.52 -6.04
CA PHE A 88 -5.44 11.15 -6.54
C PHE A 88 -5.14 12.40 -7.39
N ILE A 89 -4.24 13.26 -6.91
CA ILE A 89 -3.79 14.44 -7.68
C ILE A 89 -3.14 14.03 -9.00
N THR A 90 -2.33 12.97 -8.97
CA THR A 90 -1.67 12.45 -10.18
C THR A 90 -2.68 11.90 -11.18
N LEU A 91 -3.70 11.18 -10.70
CA LEU A 91 -4.76 10.66 -11.55
C LEU A 91 -5.55 11.76 -12.27
N ASN A 92 -5.86 12.85 -11.56
CA ASN A 92 -6.60 13.98 -12.14
C ASN A 92 -5.80 14.70 -13.23
N ARG A 93 -4.47 14.69 -13.16
CA ARG A 93 -3.60 15.25 -14.22
C ARG A 93 -3.49 14.37 -15.46
N LEU A 94 -3.74 13.06 -15.34
CA LEU A 94 -3.74 12.15 -16.48
C LEU A 94 -5.06 12.17 -17.27
N ARG A 95 -6.13 12.69 -16.66
CA ARG A 95 -7.48 12.76 -17.25
C ARG A 95 -7.79 14.10 -17.92
N GLY A 96 -7.01 15.14 -17.61
CA GLY A 96 -7.15 16.48 -18.18
C GLY A 96 -6.29 16.70 -19.41
#